data_AF-A0A2W2E7S3-F1
#
_entry.id   AF-A0A2W2E7S3-F1
#
_cell.length_a   1.000
_cell.length_b   1.000
_cell.length_c   1.000
_cell.angle_alpha   90.00
_cell.angle_beta   90.00
_cell.angle_gamma   90.00
#
_symmetry.space_group_name_H-M   'P 1'
#
loop_
_entity.id
_entity.type
_entity.pdbx_description
1 polymer ?
#
loop_
_entity_poly.entity_id
_entity_poly.type
_entity_poly.pdbx_seq_one_letter_code
_entity_poly.pdbx_strand_id
1 'polypeptide(L)'
;MVVTLAVLLMLPAVVTWLIAGIAFFLAMMRTEGDGLGKFLVVVIGAVVLALALLVVLLASLGILIAWRGDGAEGLTVPAGFTFGLFVVVIVTLLVQGKLSYQPTMVTPLVVGGLAGVSLALIKSPPARAWFASRMR
;
A
#
# COMPACT_ATOMS: atom_id res chain seq x y z
N MET A 1 19.16 -0.89 11.97
CA MET A 1 18.78 -1.96 11.02
C MET A 1 17.27 -2.15 10.90
N VAL A 2 16.52 -2.21 12.00
CA VAL A 2 15.07 -2.45 11.97
C VAL A 2 14.29 -1.42 11.12
N VAL A 3 14.59 -0.13 11.23
CA VAL A 3 13.94 0.92 10.43
C VAL A 3 14.30 0.82 8.95
N THR A 4 15.57 0.52 8.63
CA THR A 4 16.03 0.26 7.26
C THR A 4 15.27 -0.91 6.62
N LEU A 5 15.10 -2.02 7.35
CA LEU A 5 14.30 -3.15 6.92
C LEU A 5 12.83 -2.74 6.68
N ALA A 6 12.22 -2.02 7.62
CA ALA A 6 10.84 -1.58 7.48
C ALA A 6 10.62 -0.70 6.24
N VAL A 7 11.58 0.19 5.93
CA VAL A 7 11.59 0.99 4.71
C VAL A 7 11.68 0.09 3.46
N LEU A 8 12.64 -0.84 3.42
CA LEU A 8 12.83 -1.73 2.28
C LEU A 8 11.58 -2.59 2.00
N LEU A 9 10.91 -3.06 3.04
CA LEU A 9 9.69 -3.88 2.91
C LEU A 9 8.50 -3.09 2.35
N MET A 10 8.52 -1.76 2.43
CA MET A 10 7.46 -0.91 1.85
C MET A 10 7.70 -0.52 0.39
N LEU A 11 8.92 -0.69 -0.14
CA LEU A 11 9.20 -0.43 -1.56
C LEU A 11 8.32 -1.28 -2.50
N PRO A 12 8.14 -2.60 -2.30
CA PRO A 12 7.23 -3.40 -3.11
C PRO A 12 5.78 -2.91 -3.07
N ALA A 13 5.32 -2.39 -1.93
CA ALA A 13 3.98 -1.85 -1.78
C ALA A 13 3.80 -0.58 -2.63
N VAL A 14 4.76 0.34 -2.58
CA VAL A 14 4.77 1.56 -3.41
C VAL A 14 4.70 1.21 -4.89
N VAL A 15 5.57 0.31 -5.34
CA VAL A 15 5.63 -0.12 -6.75
C VAL A 15 4.32 -0.79 -7.17
N THR A 16 3.74 -1.63 -6.30
CA THR A 16 2.49 -2.33 -6.59
C THR A 16 1.32 -1.37 -6.71
N TRP A 17 1.17 -0.41 -5.79
CA TRP A 17 0.11 0.61 -5.87
C TRP A 17 0.23 1.45 -7.14
N LEU A 18 1.45 1.84 -7.51
CA LEU A 18 1.69 2.60 -8.74
C LEU A 18 1.30 1.80 -9.99
N ILE A 19 1.81 0.57 -10.12
CA ILE A 19 1.52 -0.29 -11.28
C ILE A 19 0.03 -0.62 -11.34
N ALA A 20 -0.58 -1.01 -10.23
CA ALA A 20 -1.99 -1.38 -10.18
C ALA A 20 -2.90 -0.20 -10.53
N GLY A 21 -2.64 1.00 -9.98
CA GLY A 21 -3.41 2.20 -10.28
C GLY A 21 -3.33 2.58 -11.77
N ILE A 22 -2.13 2.58 -12.35
CA ILE A 22 -1.93 2.88 -13.77
C ILE A 22 -2.60 1.82 -14.65
N ALA A 23 -2.37 0.53 -14.38
CA ALA A 23 -2.96 -0.56 -15.15
C ALA A 23 -4.50 -0.54 -15.11
N PHE A 24 -5.08 -0.28 -13.94
CA PHE A 24 -6.52 -0.14 -13.78
C PHE A 24 -7.07 1.03 -14.60
N PHE A 25 -6.44 2.21 -14.52
CA PHE A 25 -6.88 3.37 -15.30
C PHE A 25 -6.79 3.13 -16.80
N LEU A 26 -5.69 2.53 -17.28
CA LEU A 26 -5.53 2.16 -18.69
C LEU A 26 -6.62 1.16 -19.13
N ALA A 27 -6.99 0.20 -18.29
CA ALA A 27 -8.07 -0.74 -18.58
C ALA A 27 -9.44 -0.02 -18.69
N MET A 28 -9.71 0.94 -17.80
CA MET A 28 -10.95 1.74 -17.84
C MET A 28 -11.02 2.65 -19.07
N MET A 29 -9.89 3.19 -19.53
CA MET A 29 -9.86 3.96 -20.79
C MET A 29 -10.12 3.11 -22.04
N ARG A 30 -9.77 1.81 -21.98
CA ARG A 30 -9.97 0.85 -23.08
C ARG A 30 -11.36 0.23 -23.09
N THR A 31 -12.23 0.58 -22.13
CA THR A 31 -13.56 -0.01 -22.05
C THR A 31 -14.42 0.46 -23.23
N GLU A 32 -15.03 -0.50 -23.93
CA GLU A 32 -15.95 -0.24 -25.04
C GLU A 32 -17.28 0.30 -24.53
N GLY A 33 -17.94 1.14 -25.34
CA GLY A 33 -19.19 1.82 -24.99
C GLY A 33 -19.12 3.32 -25.30
N ASP A 34 -20.27 3.95 -25.51
CA ASP A 34 -20.38 5.38 -25.82
C ASP A 34 -21.29 6.11 -24.83
N GLY A 35 -21.09 7.43 -24.71
CA GLY A 35 -21.93 8.30 -23.89
C GLY A 35 -21.61 8.30 -22.38
N LEU A 36 -22.64 8.53 -21.56
CA LEU A 36 -22.53 8.74 -20.11
C LEU A 36 -21.91 7.56 -19.35
N GLY A 37 -22.18 6.32 -19.80
CA GLY A 37 -21.64 5.11 -19.15
C GLY A 37 -20.11 5.05 -19.19
N LYS A 38 -19.52 5.29 -20.37
CA LYS A 38 -18.06 5.33 -20.53
C LYS A 38 -17.42 6.47 -19.74
N PHE A 39 -18.06 7.65 -19.74
CA PHE A 39 -17.59 8.78 -18.95
C PHE A 39 -17.48 8.43 -17.46
N LEU A 40 -18.54 7.84 -16.88
CA LEU A 40 -18.53 7.42 -15.47
C LEU A 40 -17.42 6.41 -15.16
N VAL A 41 -17.23 5.41 -16.02
CA VAL A 41 -16.18 4.38 -15.84
C VAL A 41 -14.78 5.01 -15.84
N VAL A 42 -14.50 5.92 -16.78
CA VAL A 42 -13.21 6.62 -16.84
C VAL A 42 -13.00 7.52 -15.62
N VAL A 43 -14.04 8.22 -15.16
CA VAL A 43 -13.97 9.04 -13.93
C VAL A 43 -13.67 8.18 -12.71
N ILE A 44 -14.32 7.03 -12.55
CA ILE A 44 -14.01 6.07 -11.48
C ILE A 44 -12.56 5.61 -11.58
N GLY A 45 -12.10 5.27 -12.79
CA GLY A 45 -10.69 4.95 -13.05
C GLY A 45 -9.74 6.05 -12.60
N ALA A 46 -10.05 7.31 -12.92
CA ALA A 46 -9.23 8.47 -12.54
C ALA A 46 -9.19 8.67 -11.02
N VAL A 47 -10.33 8.48 -10.33
CA VAL A 47 -10.40 8.54 -8.86
C VAL A 47 -9.55 7.44 -8.22
N VAL A 48 -9.63 6.21 -8.73
CA VAL A 48 -8.81 5.09 -8.23
C VAL A 48 -7.33 5.36 -8.46
N LEU A 49 -6.95 5.89 -9.62
CA LEU A 49 -5.57 6.31 -9.88
C LEU A 49 -5.11 7.40 -8.91
N ALA A 50 -5.93 8.42 -8.67
CA ALA A 50 -5.61 9.48 -7.72
C ALA A 50 -5.39 8.94 -6.29
N LEU A 51 -6.24 8.00 -5.84
CA LEU A 51 -6.06 7.34 -4.55
C LEU A 51 -4.78 6.49 -4.50
N ALA A 52 -4.47 5.75 -5.56
CA ALA A 52 -3.23 4.98 -5.65
C ALA A 52 -1.99 5.89 -5.59
N LEU A 53 -2.00 7.02 -6.31
CA LEU A 53 -0.95 8.02 -6.28
C LEU A 53 -0.83 8.68 -4.90
N LEU A 54 -1.93 8.95 -4.22
CA LEU A 54 -1.93 9.46 -2.86
C LEU A 54 -1.26 8.47 -1.89
N VAL A 55 -1.58 7.18 -1.98
CA VAL A 55 -0.94 6.13 -1.16
C VAL A 55 0.55 6.05 -1.46
N VAL A 56 0.95 6.09 -2.74
CA VAL A 56 2.36 6.13 -3.18
C VAL A 56 3.07 7.34 -2.59
N LEU A 57 2.45 8.52 -2.63
CA LEU A 57 3.01 9.75 -2.08
C LEU A 57 3.20 9.64 -0.56
N LEU A 58 2.17 9.21 0.17
CA LEU A 58 2.24 9.03 1.63
C LEU A 58 3.29 7.98 2.03
N ALA A 59 3.35 6.87 1.31
CA ALA A 59 4.36 5.84 1.53
C ALA A 59 5.78 6.34 1.26
N SER A 60 5.98 7.08 0.17
CA SER A 60 7.29 7.64 -0.19
C SER A 60 7.75 8.71 0.80
N LEU A 61 6.86 9.62 1.20
CA LEU A 61 7.13 10.60 2.26
C LEU A 61 7.43 9.90 3.59
N GLY A 62 6.63 8.89 3.94
CA GLY A 62 6.84 8.09 5.13
C GLY A 62 8.21 7.42 5.18
N ILE A 63 8.63 6.84 4.05
CA ILE A 63 9.96 6.29 3.85
C ILE A 63 11.04 7.35 4.06
N LEU A 64 10.91 8.52 3.46
CA LEU A 64 11.90 9.61 3.60
C LEU A 64 12.01 10.10 5.05
N ILE A 65 10.89 10.33 5.72
CA ILE A 65 10.81 10.76 7.13
C ILE A 65 11.47 9.71 8.03
N ALA A 66 11.09 8.43 7.87
CA ALA A 66 11.65 7.36 8.67
C ALA A 66 13.16 7.17 8.41
N TRP A 67 13.60 7.33 7.15
CA TRP A 67 15.00 7.21 6.77
C TRP A 67 15.87 8.32 7.37
N ARG A 68 15.34 9.55 7.43
CA ARG A 68 16.03 10.69 8.08
C ARG A 68 16.13 10.56 9.59
N GLY A 69 15.26 9.75 10.19
CA GLY A 69 15.18 9.57 11.64
C GLY A 69 14.18 10.50 12.31
N ASP A 70 13.37 11.20 11.52
CA ASP A 70 12.47 12.26 11.99
C ASP A 70 11.19 11.71 12.65
N GLY A 71 10.92 10.40 12.50
CA GLY A 71 9.86 9.72 13.26
C GLY A 71 9.26 8.50 12.58
N ALA A 72 8.54 7.70 13.38
CA ALA A 72 7.83 6.49 12.96
C ALA A 72 6.47 6.78 12.28
N GLU A 73 5.91 7.96 12.53
CA GLU A 73 4.53 8.29 12.16
C GLU A 73 4.34 8.30 10.63
N GLY A 74 5.33 8.81 9.90
CA GLY A 74 5.29 8.90 8.44
C GLY A 74 5.07 7.55 7.76
N LEU A 75 5.63 6.46 8.28
CA LEU A 75 5.49 5.12 7.69
C LEU A 75 4.31 4.33 8.27
N THR A 76 3.83 4.71 9.46
CA THR A 76 2.75 4.00 10.16
C THR A 76 1.44 4.05 9.37
N VAL A 77 1.08 5.23 8.86
CA VAL A 77 -0.16 5.45 8.11
C VAL A 77 -0.21 4.64 6.81
N PRO A 78 0.77 4.75 5.88
CA PRO A 78 0.72 4.01 4.61
C PRO A 78 0.87 2.49 4.79
N ALA A 79 1.69 2.03 5.74
CA ALA A 79 1.81 0.61 6.06
C ALA A 79 0.50 0.07 6.68
N GLY A 80 -0.09 0.81 7.62
CA GLY A 80 -1.36 0.48 8.25
C GLY A 80 -2.52 0.43 7.26
N PHE A 81 -2.60 1.38 6.33
CA PHE A 81 -3.61 1.39 5.28
C PHE A 81 -3.50 0.17 4.36
N THR A 82 -2.30 -0.11 3.85
CA THR A 82 -2.05 -1.26 2.95
C THR A 82 -2.35 -2.58 3.65
N PHE A 83 -1.88 -2.74 4.90
CA PHE A 83 -2.17 -3.91 5.70
C PHE A 83 -3.65 -4.04 6.05
N GLY A 84 -4.31 -2.94 6.41
CA GLY A 84 -5.74 -2.92 6.73
C GLY A 84 -6.60 -3.35 5.56
N LEU A 85 -6.36 -2.79 4.36
CA LEU A 85 -7.05 -3.23 3.13
C LEU A 85 -6.82 -4.72 2.86
N PHE A 86 -5.58 -5.18 3.01
CA PHE A 86 -5.26 -6.59 2.85
C PHE A 86 -6.08 -7.48 3.80
N VAL A 87 -6.14 -7.14 5.10
CA VAL A 87 -6.94 -7.87 6.08
C VAL A 87 -8.42 -7.87 5.71
N VAL A 88 -8.99 -6.71 5.34
CA VAL A 88 -10.39 -6.59 4.94
C VAL A 88 -10.70 -7.49 3.75
N VAL A 89 -9.84 -7.50 2.72
CA VAL A 89 -10.02 -8.33 1.52
C VAL A 89 -9.96 -9.81 1.87
N ILE A 90 -8.96 -10.25 2.64
CA ILE A 90 -8.82 -11.66 3.03
C ILE A 90 -10.01 -12.14 3.87
N VAL A 91 -10.43 -11.35 4.86
CA VAL A 91 -11.60 -11.68 5.69
C VAL A 91 -12.86 -11.76 4.83
N THR A 92 -13.03 -10.83 3.89
CA THR A 92 -14.19 -10.85 2.98
C THR A 92 -14.20 -12.11 2.11
N LEU A 93 -13.05 -12.49 1.52
CA LEU A 93 -12.94 -13.71 0.72
C LEU A 93 -13.19 -14.98 1.55
N LEU A 94 -12.72 -15.00 2.80
CA LEU A 94 -12.94 -16.11 3.73
C LEU A 94 -14.44 -16.26 4.04
N VAL A 95 -15.10 -15.16 4.43
CA VAL A 95 -16.53 -15.14 4.76
C VAL A 95 -17.40 -15.55 3.55
N GLN A 96 -16.99 -15.17 2.34
CA GLN A 96 -17.68 -15.56 1.11
C GLN A 96 -17.36 -16.99 0.64
N GLY A 97 -16.47 -17.72 1.31
CA GLY A 97 -16.01 -19.04 0.87
C GLY A 97 -15.25 -19.03 -0.46
N LYS A 98 -14.72 -17.86 -0.86
CA LYS A 98 -14.01 -17.63 -2.13
C LYS A 98 -12.50 -17.65 -2.01
N LEU A 99 -11.98 -18.14 -0.89
CA LEU A 99 -10.55 -18.23 -0.62
C LEU A 99 -9.98 -19.47 -1.32
N SER A 100 -9.94 -19.41 -2.66
CA SER A 100 -9.26 -20.40 -3.50
C SER A 100 -7.95 -19.81 -4.01
N TYR A 101 -6.88 -20.60 -3.97
CA TYR A 101 -5.58 -20.12 -4.44
C TYR A 101 -5.65 -19.83 -5.94
N GLN A 102 -5.42 -18.56 -6.31
CA GLN A 102 -5.17 -18.15 -7.68
C GLN A 102 -3.79 -17.48 -7.77
N PRO A 103 -3.01 -17.69 -8.84
CA PRO A 103 -1.70 -17.04 -9.00
C PRO A 103 -1.76 -15.50 -8.88
N THR A 104 -2.88 -14.90 -9.27
CA THR A 104 -3.16 -13.47 -9.16
C THR A 104 -3.28 -12.97 -7.71
N MET A 105 -3.48 -13.87 -6.74
CA MET A 105 -3.56 -13.53 -5.31
C MET A 105 -2.19 -13.44 -4.63
N VAL A 106 -1.11 -13.94 -5.25
CA VAL A 106 0.22 -13.95 -4.64
C VAL A 106 0.73 -12.54 -4.38
N THR A 107 0.62 -11.64 -5.35
CA THR A 107 1.06 -10.25 -5.22
C THR A 107 0.39 -9.52 -4.05
N PRO A 108 -0.96 -9.47 -3.94
CA PRO A 108 -1.60 -8.82 -2.81
C PRO A 108 -1.32 -9.50 -1.46
N LEU A 109 -1.14 -10.83 -1.42
CA LEU A 109 -0.71 -11.54 -0.20
C LEU A 109 0.68 -11.10 0.27
N VAL A 110 1.64 -11.08 -0.65
CA VAL A 110 3.02 -10.67 -0.35
C VAL A 110 3.04 -9.20 0.06
N VAL A 111 2.43 -8.31 -0.71
CA VAL A 111 2.45 -6.86 -0.43
C VAL A 111 1.75 -6.54 0.90
N GLY A 112 0.59 -7.15 1.16
CA GLY A 112 -0.12 -7.01 2.41
C GLY A 112 0.68 -7.52 3.61
N GLY A 113 1.28 -8.71 3.48
CA GLY A 113 2.15 -9.28 4.51
C GLY A 113 3.37 -8.41 4.81
N LEU A 114 4.06 -7.93 3.78
CA LEU A 114 5.22 -7.03 3.92
C LEU A 114 4.84 -5.72 4.61
N ALA A 115 3.69 -5.13 4.26
CA ALA A 115 3.18 -3.94 4.94
C ALA A 115 2.89 -4.20 6.43
N GLY A 116 2.31 -5.36 6.76
CA GLY A 116 2.09 -5.79 8.14
C GLY A 116 3.39 -5.97 8.93
N VAL A 117 4.40 -6.62 8.32
CA VAL A 117 5.73 -6.77 8.93
C VAL A 117 6.41 -5.42 9.11
N SER A 118 6.38 -4.55 8.11
CA SER A 118 6.93 -3.19 8.21
C SER A 118 6.29 -2.40 9.37
N LEU A 119 4.96 -2.47 9.49
CA LEU A 119 4.23 -1.85 10.59
C LEU A 119 4.66 -2.40 11.96
N ALA A 120 4.81 -3.73 12.09
CA ALA A 120 5.27 -4.36 13.32
C ALA A 120 6.72 -3.95 13.68
N LEU A 121 7.61 -3.90 12.69
CA LEU A 121 9.00 -3.48 12.88
C LEU A 121 9.09 -2.03 13.37
N ILE A 122 8.29 -1.11 12.82
CA ILE A 122 8.33 0.30 13.21
C ILE A 122 7.74 0.55 14.60
N LYS A 123 6.79 -0.28 15.03
CA LYS A 123 6.25 -0.24 16.40
C LYS A 123 7.12 -0.96 17.42
N SER A 124 8.17 -1.67 16.99
CA SER A 124 9.03 -2.44 17.88
C SER A 124 9.89 -1.56 18.82
N PRO A 125 10.27 -2.06 20.02
CA PRO A 125 11.17 -1.33 20.92
C PRO A 125 12.50 -0.89 20.27
N PRO A 126 13.19 -1.72 19.46
CA PRO A 126 14.43 -1.29 18.77
C PRO A 126 14.23 -0.12 17.82
N ALA A 127 13.11 -0.05 17.09
CA ALA A 127 12.81 1.07 16.21
C ALA A 127 12.59 2.37 17.01
N ARG A 128 11.83 2.28 18.13
CA ARG A 128 11.62 3.43 19.03
C ARG A 128 12.94 3.96 19.60
N ALA A 129 13.83 3.07 20.03
CA ALA A 129 15.15 3.46 20.53
C ALA A 129 15.98 4.16 19.43
N TRP A 130 15.92 3.66 18.19
CA TRP A 130 16.61 4.28 17.06
C TRP A 130 16.13 5.70 16.78
N PHE A 131 14.80 5.92 16.71
CA PHE A 131 14.24 7.26 16.53
C PHE A 131 14.59 8.20 17.69
N ALA A 132 14.50 7.73 18.94
CA ALA A 132 14.85 8.53 20.12
C ALA A 132 16.33 8.95 20.14
N SER A 133 17.25 8.11 19.63
CA SER A 133 18.68 8.44 19.54
C SER A 133 19.01 9.51 18.51
N ARG A 134 18.12 9.75 17.53
CA ARG A 134 18.27 10.74 16.46
C ARG A 134 17.67 12.11 16.78
N MET A 135 16.83 12.18 17.82
CA MET A 135 16.23 13.43 18.32
C MET A 135 17.09 14.14 19.39
N ARG A 136 18.21 13.53 19.80
CA ARG A 136 19.23 14.14 20.67
C ARG A 136 20.36 14.69 19.82
#